data_AF-X0RUI9-F1
#
_entry.id   AF-X0RUI9-F1
#
_cell.length_a   1.000
_cell.length_b   1.000
_cell.length_c   1.000
_cell.angle_alpha   90.00
_cell.angle_beta   90.00
_cell.angle_gamma   90.00
#
_symmetry.space_group_name_H-M   'P 1'
#
loop_
_entity.id
_entity.type
_entity.pdbx_description
1 polymer ?
#
loop_
_entity_poly.entity_id
_entity_poly.type
_entity_poly.pdbx_seq_one_letter_code
_entity_poly.pdbx_strand_id
1 'polypeptide(L)'
;MHDGDEITTIEGIGMPESLSALQQAFKDNDAFQCGYCTPGQICSATALIEEVKQNWPSHVSTDLQNPDGRLVQEIAERMSGNICRCSAYPNIIKAILQVLESQVSESQVLESSIQTTDNVVQNSSVTGIWSPPPSEAQLGKTSANNKTATATTGGRS
;
A
#
# COMPACT_ATOMS: atom_id res chain seq x y z
N MET A 1 4.37 -8.51 32.80
CA MET A 1 5.13 -8.83 31.57
C MET A 1 5.00 -7.72 30.52
N HIS A 2 4.49 -6.54 30.89
CA HIS A 2 4.21 -5.40 30.01
C HIS A 2 4.42 -4.07 30.79
N ASP A 3 5.40 -4.05 31.71
CA ASP A 3 5.67 -2.85 32.52
C ASP A 3 6.36 -1.81 31.64
N GLY A 4 5.64 -0.72 31.33
CA GLY A 4 6.11 0.35 30.45
C GLY A 4 5.65 0.25 29.00
N ASP A 5 4.92 -0.80 28.61
CA ASP A 5 4.32 -0.92 27.28
C ASP A 5 3.08 0.00 27.15
N GLU A 6 2.87 0.58 25.97
CA GLU A 6 1.62 1.27 25.63
C GLU A 6 0.58 0.25 25.15
N ILE A 7 -0.61 0.26 25.78
CA ILE A 7 -1.66 -0.72 25.53
C ILE A 7 -2.92 -0.02 25.00
N THR A 8 -3.25 -0.28 23.73
CA THR A 8 -4.46 0.23 23.08
C THR A 8 -5.58 -0.81 23.12
N THR A 9 -6.75 -0.41 23.63
CA THR A 9 -7.98 -1.22 23.64
C THR A 9 -9.00 -0.69 22.62
N ILE A 10 -10.19 -1.31 22.53
CA ILE A 10 -11.25 -0.86 21.60
C ILE A 10 -11.68 0.59 21.88
N GLU A 11 -11.67 0.99 23.15
CA GLU A 11 -11.95 2.34 23.63
C GLU A 11 -10.88 3.34 23.15
N GLY A 12 -9.62 2.92 23.05
CA GLY A 12 -8.52 3.73 22.52
C GLY A 12 -8.53 3.87 21.00
N ILE A 13 -9.19 2.95 20.28
CA ILE A 13 -9.36 3.02 18.82
C ILE A 13 -10.40 4.07 18.42
N GLY A 14 -11.46 4.24 19.21
CA GLY A 14 -12.50 5.23 18.96
C GLY A 14 -13.73 5.05 19.86
N MET A 15 -14.54 6.10 19.95
CA MET A 15 -15.67 6.22 20.89
C MET A 15 -16.99 6.47 20.15
N PRO A 16 -18.18 6.27 20.76
CA PRO A 16 -19.47 6.47 20.11
C PRO A 16 -19.67 7.83 19.44
N GLU A 17 -19.05 8.88 20.00
CA GLU A 17 -19.07 10.27 19.50
C GLU A 17 -18.10 10.52 18.35
N SER A 18 -17.09 9.66 18.18
CA SER A 18 -16.04 9.76 17.16
C SER A 18 -15.52 8.35 16.84
N LEU A 19 -16.26 7.64 16.00
CA LEU A 19 -15.94 6.28 15.57
C LEU A 19 -14.72 6.28 14.64
N SER A 20 -13.84 5.30 14.81
CA SER A 20 -12.77 5.02 13.85
C SER A 20 -13.33 4.53 12.51
N ALA A 21 -12.53 4.61 11.43
CA ALA A 21 -12.91 4.10 10.12
C ALA A 21 -13.36 2.62 10.16
N LEU A 22 -12.71 1.78 10.97
CA LEU A 22 -13.11 0.38 11.18
C LEU A 22 -14.42 0.27 11.97
N GLN A 23 -14.59 1.00 13.07
CA GLN A 23 -15.85 0.96 13.84
C GLN A 23 -17.05 1.43 13.00
N GLN A 24 -16.86 2.47 12.18
CA GLN A 24 -17.87 2.97 11.26
C GLN A 24 -18.15 1.96 10.13
N ALA A 25 -17.13 1.39 9.49
CA ALA A 25 -17.32 0.34 8.48
C ALA A 25 -17.99 -0.93 9.05
N PHE A 26 -17.71 -1.31 10.30
CA PHE A 26 -18.38 -2.43 10.96
C PHE A 26 -19.87 -2.17 11.15
N LYS A 27 -20.25 -0.94 11.49
CA LYS A 27 -21.65 -0.47 11.61
C LYS A 27 -22.35 -0.45 10.25
N ASP A 28 -21.70 0.06 9.20
CA ASP A 28 -22.30 0.20 7.87
C ASP A 28 -22.50 -1.13 7.14
N ASN A 29 -21.73 -2.16 7.51
CA ASN A 29 -21.79 -3.49 6.90
C ASN A 29 -22.52 -4.55 7.73
N ASP A 30 -23.09 -4.21 8.88
CA ASP A 30 -23.67 -5.17 9.84
C ASP A 30 -22.65 -6.28 10.22
N ALA A 31 -21.42 -5.87 10.52
CA ALA A 31 -20.27 -6.75 10.78
C ALA A 31 -20.25 -7.32 12.21
N PHE A 32 -21.41 -7.37 12.88
CA PHE A 32 -21.58 -7.91 14.21
C PHE A 32 -23.04 -8.34 14.43
N GLN A 33 -23.29 -9.07 15.52
CA GLN A 33 -24.66 -9.34 15.99
C GLN A 33 -24.72 -9.18 17.50
N CYS A 34 -24.28 -10.18 18.28
CA CYS A 34 -24.28 -10.10 19.75
C CYS A 34 -23.24 -9.13 20.34
N GLY A 35 -22.40 -8.50 19.52
CA GLY A 35 -21.34 -7.56 19.93
C GLY A 35 -20.13 -8.16 20.65
N TYR A 36 -20.24 -9.36 21.24
CA TYR A 36 -19.23 -9.87 22.19
C TYR A 36 -17.82 -10.06 21.59
N CYS A 37 -17.71 -10.52 20.35
CA CYS A 37 -16.41 -10.64 19.68
C CYS A 37 -15.92 -9.34 19.04
N THR A 38 -16.79 -8.33 18.87
CA THR A 38 -16.53 -7.14 18.06
C THR A 38 -15.31 -6.33 18.51
N PRO A 39 -15.03 -6.14 19.82
CA PRO A 39 -13.78 -5.51 20.27
C PRO A 39 -12.52 -6.20 19.74
N GLY A 40 -12.43 -7.53 19.87
CA GLY A 40 -11.29 -8.32 19.38
C GLY A 40 -11.16 -8.25 17.85
N GLN A 41 -12.29 -8.40 17.14
CA GLN A 41 -12.33 -8.27 15.68
C GLN A 41 -11.79 -6.91 15.21
N ILE A 42 -12.16 -5.80 15.86
CA ILE A 42 -11.71 -4.45 15.46
C ILE A 42 -10.25 -4.20 15.85
N CYS A 43 -9.81 -4.63 17.03
CA CYS A 43 -8.39 -4.52 17.43
C CYS A 43 -7.49 -5.31 16.48
N SER A 44 -7.83 -6.55 16.15
CA SER A 44 -7.08 -7.36 15.19
C SER A 44 -7.16 -6.83 13.76
N ALA A 45 -8.31 -6.29 13.33
CA ALA A 45 -8.42 -5.66 12.01
C ALA A 45 -7.54 -4.40 11.91
N THR A 46 -7.39 -3.63 12.99
CA THR A 46 -6.47 -2.47 13.03
C THR A 46 -5.01 -2.93 12.84
N ALA A 47 -4.60 -3.99 13.52
CA ALA A 47 -3.26 -4.57 13.35
C ALA A 47 -3.06 -5.13 11.92
N LEU A 48 -4.02 -5.91 11.41
CA LEU A 48 -4.02 -6.48 10.06
C LEU A 48 -3.79 -5.41 8.98
N ILE A 49 -4.46 -4.27 9.07
CA ILE A 49 -4.30 -3.17 8.10
C ILE A 49 -2.85 -2.64 8.10
N GLU A 50 -2.20 -2.59 9.26
CA GLU A 50 -0.79 -2.18 9.37
C GLU A 50 0.17 -3.27 8.87
N GLU A 51 -0.07 -4.55 9.18
CA GLU A 51 0.68 -5.68 8.62
C GLU A 51 0.64 -5.70 7.09
N VAL A 52 -0.53 -5.40 6.50
CA VAL A 52 -0.72 -5.30 5.05
C VAL A 52 0.05 -4.11 4.47
N LYS A 53 0.05 -2.94 5.13
CA LYS A 53 0.89 -1.80 4.72
C LYS A 53 2.38 -2.10 4.79
N GLN A 54 2.81 -2.88 5.78
CA GLN A 54 4.18 -3.35 5.93
C GLN A 54 4.52 -4.54 5.02
N ASN A 55 3.58 -4.99 4.18
CA ASN A 55 3.76 -6.07 3.21
C ASN A 55 4.16 -7.41 3.87
N TRP A 56 3.69 -7.65 5.11
CA TRP A 56 3.93 -8.92 5.80
C TRP A 56 3.09 -10.03 5.18
N PRO A 57 3.64 -11.23 4.89
CA PRO A 57 2.88 -12.36 4.36
C PRO A 57 2.04 -13.07 5.43
N SER A 58 1.04 -13.82 4.99
CA SER A 58 0.28 -14.78 5.81
C SER A 58 0.47 -16.22 5.31
N HIS A 59 -0.22 -17.20 5.91
CA HIS A 59 -0.13 -18.59 5.47
C HIS A 59 -0.63 -18.83 4.04
N VAL A 60 -1.52 -17.97 3.53
CA VAL A 60 -2.12 -18.11 2.19
C VAL A 60 -1.42 -17.27 1.11
N SER A 61 -0.34 -16.56 1.46
CA SER A 61 0.43 -15.75 0.51
C SER A 61 1.12 -16.60 -0.55
N THR A 62 0.83 -16.32 -1.83
CA THR A 62 1.43 -17.00 -2.98
C THR A 62 2.83 -16.49 -3.31
N ASP A 63 3.12 -15.24 -2.97
CA ASP A 63 4.44 -14.60 -3.02
C ASP A 63 4.75 -13.99 -1.66
N LEU A 64 5.92 -14.33 -1.09
CA LEU A 64 6.38 -13.80 0.19
C LEU A 64 7.04 -12.42 0.07
N GLN A 65 7.39 -11.98 -1.15
CA GLN A 65 7.96 -10.65 -1.42
C GLN A 65 6.89 -9.62 -1.76
N ASN A 66 5.74 -10.07 -2.28
CA ASN A 66 4.63 -9.21 -2.68
C ASN A 66 3.25 -9.86 -2.38
N PRO A 67 2.91 -10.10 -1.10
CA PRO A 67 1.62 -10.62 -0.68
C PRO A 67 0.47 -9.66 -1.01
N ASP A 68 -0.57 -10.14 -1.71
CA ASP A 68 -1.77 -9.35 -2.00
C ASP A 68 -2.72 -9.29 -0.79
N GLY A 69 -2.33 -8.48 0.21
CA GLY A 69 -3.06 -8.30 1.46
C GLY A 69 -4.48 -7.73 1.34
N ARG A 70 -5.00 -7.54 0.12
CA ARG A 70 -6.38 -7.11 -0.17
C ARG A 70 -7.28 -8.27 -0.61
N LEU A 71 -6.76 -9.49 -0.77
CA LEU A 71 -7.58 -10.67 -1.08
C LEU A 71 -8.44 -11.10 0.11
N VAL A 72 -9.65 -11.58 -0.18
CA VAL A 72 -10.59 -12.15 0.81
C VAL A 72 -9.93 -13.27 1.62
N GLN A 73 -9.10 -14.10 0.97
CA GLN A 73 -8.38 -15.20 1.60
C GLN A 73 -7.32 -14.70 2.60
N GLU A 74 -6.56 -13.67 2.25
CA GLU A 74 -5.54 -13.05 3.12
C GLU A 74 -6.18 -12.44 4.37
N ILE A 75 -7.28 -11.71 4.19
CA ILE A 75 -8.02 -11.12 5.31
C ILE A 75 -8.63 -12.22 6.20
N ALA A 76 -9.21 -13.26 5.59
CA ALA A 76 -9.81 -14.38 6.35
C ALA A 76 -8.76 -15.17 7.15
N GLU A 77 -7.58 -15.42 6.58
CA GLU A 77 -6.47 -16.11 7.25
C GLU A 77 -5.94 -15.28 8.44
N ARG A 78 -5.65 -14.00 8.24
CA ARG A 78 -5.15 -13.11 9.31
C ARG A 78 -6.19 -12.91 10.42
N MET A 79 -7.48 -12.87 10.08
CA MET A 79 -8.56 -12.77 11.06
C MET A 79 -8.95 -14.10 11.72
N SER A 80 -8.37 -15.23 11.31
CA SER A 80 -8.77 -16.59 11.76
C SER A 80 -8.66 -16.79 13.28
N GLY A 81 -7.77 -16.07 13.95
CA GLY A 81 -7.65 -16.05 15.42
C GLY A 81 -8.87 -15.46 16.16
N ASN A 82 -9.78 -14.78 15.47
CA ASN A 82 -10.93 -14.09 16.07
C ASN A 82 -12.24 -14.83 15.80
N ILE A 83 -12.69 -15.63 16.77
CA ILE A 83 -13.90 -16.45 16.64
C ILE A 83 -15.18 -15.59 16.82
N CYS A 84 -16.07 -15.63 15.82
CA CYS A 84 -17.41 -15.08 15.86
C CYS A 84 -18.47 -16.20 15.86
N ARG A 85 -19.11 -16.48 17.01
CA ARG A 85 -20.15 -17.52 17.09
C ARG A 85 -21.46 -17.16 16.36
N CYS A 86 -21.68 -15.87 16.12
CA CYS A 86 -22.77 -15.33 15.30
C CYS A 86 -22.54 -15.47 13.79
N SER A 87 -21.34 -15.91 13.37
CA SER A 87 -20.98 -16.12 11.96
C SER A 87 -21.06 -14.87 11.06
N ALA A 88 -20.78 -13.68 11.62
CA ALA A 88 -20.77 -12.41 10.88
C ALA A 88 -19.55 -12.23 9.93
N TYR A 89 -18.73 -13.28 9.72
CA TYR A 89 -17.45 -13.20 9.00
C TYR A 89 -17.52 -12.56 7.60
N PRO A 90 -18.52 -12.83 6.73
CA PRO A 90 -18.59 -12.19 5.42
C PRO A 90 -18.72 -10.65 5.52
N ASN A 91 -19.48 -10.17 6.50
CA ASN A 91 -19.67 -8.75 6.76
C ASN A 91 -18.44 -8.11 7.42
N ILE A 92 -17.73 -8.85 8.28
CA ILE A 92 -16.45 -8.44 8.87
C ILE A 92 -15.40 -8.25 7.77
N ILE A 93 -15.24 -9.21 6.86
CA ILE A 93 -14.30 -9.11 5.72
C ILE A 93 -14.69 -7.92 4.83
N LYS A 94 -15.97 -7.72 4.54
CA LYS A 94 -16.48 -6.58 3.75
C LYS A 94 -16.16 -5.23 4.41
N ALA A 95 -16.29 -5.12 5.73
CA ALA A 95 -15.93 -3.91 6.47
C ALA A 95 -14.42 -3.61 6.41
N ILE A 96 -13.57 -4.64 6.52
CA ILE A 96 -12.11 -4.47 6.42
C ILE A 96 -11.70 -4.04 5.00
N LEU A 97 -12.27 -4.65 3.96
CA LEU A 97 -12.05 -4.28 2.56
C LEU A 97 -12.39 -2.81 2.28
N GLN A 98 -13.55 -2.33 2.77
CA GLN A 98 -13.96 -0.93 2.61
C GLN A 98 -12.91 0.05 3.17
N VAL A 99 -12.30 -0.26 4.32
CA VAL A 99 -11.27 0.62 4.93
C VAL A 99 -9.94 0.55 4.16
N LEU A 100 -9.55 -0.64 3.68
CA LEU A 100 -8.36 -0.81 2.83
C LEU A 100 -8.50 -0.06 1.49
N GLU A 101 -9.68 -0.10 0.86
CA GLU A 101 -10.00 0.64 -0.37
C GLU A 101 -9.98 2.16 -0.17
N SER A 102 -10.49 2.64 0.97
CA SER A 102 -10.55 4.06 1.29
C SER A 102 -9.15 4.67 1.45
N GLN A 103 -8.23 3.98 2.13
CA GLN A 103 -6.86 4.49 2.33
C GLN A 103 -6.02 4.54 1.03
N VAL A 104 -6.28 3.65 0.06
CA VAL A 104 -5.66 3.75 -1.27
C VAL A 104 -6.18 4.99 -2.01
N SER A 105 -7.48 5.26 -1.91
CA SER A 105 -8.11 6.42 -2.53
C SER A 105 -7.56 7.74 -1.98
N GLU A 106 -7.39 7.85 -0.65
CA GLU A 106 -6.78 9.01 -0.01
C GLU A 106 -5.32 9.21 -0.43
N SER A 107 -4.53 8.14 -0.45
CA SER A 107 -3.10 8.18 -0.85
C SER A 107 -2.93 8.67 -2.30
N GLN A 108 -3.76 8.20 -3.22
CA GLN A 108 -3.75 8.62 -4.63
C GLN A 108 -4.19 10.09 -4.83
N VAL A 109 -5.12 10.59 -4.01
CA VAL A 109 -5.54 12.00 -4.03
C VAL A 109 -4.41 12.91 -3.50
N LEU A 110 -3.65 12.46 -2.50
CA LEU A 110 -2.47 13.17 -1.99
C LEU A 110 -1.34 13.22 -3.04
N GLU A 111 -1.00 12.10 -3.67
CA GLU A 111 0.05 12.05 -4.72
C GLU A 111 -0.31 12.89 -5.96
N SER A 112 -1.55 12.83 -6.43
CA SER A 112 -2.02 13.64 -7.57
C SER A 112 -2.10 15.13 -7.26
N SER A 113 -2.37 15.51 -6.00
CA SER A 113 -2.32 16.91 -5.56
C SER A 113 -0.89 17.47 -5.62
N ILE A 114 0.11 16.68 -5.22
CA ILE A 114 1.54 17.08 -5.25
C ILE A 114 2.05 17.28 -6.68
N GLN A 115 1.62 16.45 -7.64
CA GLN A 115 2.03 16.60 -9.05
C GLN A 115 1.53 17.90 -9.73
N THR A 116 0.61 18.64 -9.11
CA THR A 116 0.05 19.87 -9.71
C THR A 116 0.94 21.11 -9.48
N THR A 117 1.87 21.08 -8.51
CA THR A 117 2.66 22.29 -8.14
C THR A 117 3.96 22.51 -8.92
N ASP A 118 4.53 21.49 -9.57
CA ASP A 118 5.86 21.60 -10.20
C ASP A 118 5.85 22.14 -11.64
N ASN A 119 4.68 22.26 -12.27
CA ASN A 119 4.57 22.51 -13.72
C ASN A 119 4.62 24.01 -14.13
N VAL A 120 5.06 24.90 -13.23
CA VAL A 120 5.04 26.37 -13.44
C VAL A 120 6.41 26.93 -13.86
N VAL A 121 7.52 26.20 -13.68
CA VAL A 121 8.88 26.79 -13.74
C VAL A 121 9.59 26.66 -15.11
N GLN A 122 9.11 25.83 -16.04
CA GLN A 122 9.88 25.45 -17.24
C GLN A 122 9.56 26.20 -18.55
N ASN A 123 8.87 27.36 -18.52
CA ASN A 123 8.52 28.10 -19.75
C ASN A 123 8.89 29.60 -19.76
N SER A 124 9.90 30.04 -19.00
CA SER A 124 10.51 31.36 -19.17
C SER A 124 11.62 31.35 -20.24
N SER A 125 11.20 31.43 -21.50
CA SER A 125 12.09 31.57 -22.64
C SER A 125 12.86 32.91 -22.60
N VAL A 126 14.10 32.91 -22.08
CA VAL A 126 15.06 34.00 -22.28
C VAL A 126 15.75 33.82 -23.62
N THR A 127 15.32 34.60 -24.61
CA THR A 127 15.98 34.71 -25.91
C THR A 127 17.11 35.75 -25.84
N GLY A 128 18.36 35.29 -25.74
CA GLY A 128 19.57 36.12 -25.82
C GLY A 128 20.49 35.63 -26.93
N ILE A 129 20.71 36.47 -27.95
CA ILE A 129 21.43 36.10 -29.19
C ILE A 129 22.94 36.35 -29.05
N TRP A 130 23.78 35.34 -29.32
CA TRP A 130 25.00 35.46 -30.15
C TRP A 130 25.55 34.07 -30.54
N SER A 131 26.30 33.98 -31.66
CA SER A 131 26.84 32.72 -32.22
C SER A 131 28.22 32.92 -32.89
N PRO A 132 29.04 31.85 -33.08
CA PRO A 132 30.52 31.87 -33.20
C PRO A 132 30.99 31.84 -34.70
N PRO A 133 32.21 31.40 -35.14
CA PRO A 133 33.42 30.81 -34.49
C PRO A 133 34.76 31.37 -35.10
N PRO A 134 35.88 30.63 -35.36
CA PRO A 134 36.54 29.47 -34.70
C PRO A 134 38.07 29.67 -34.41
N SER A 135 38.69 28.84 -33.55
CA SER A 135 40.03 28.24 -33.83
C SER A 135 40.47 27.15 -32.82
N GLU A 136 41.03 26.08 -33.39
CA GLU A 136 42.05 25.13 -32.89
C GLU A 136 42.22 24.83 -31.38
N ALA A 137 41.77 23.63 -31.00
CA ALA A 137 42.50 22.72 -30.10
C ALA A 137 42.10 21.26 -30.36
N GLN A 138 42.55 20.69 -31.48
CA GLN A 138 42.26 19.32 -31.89
C GLN A 138 43.43 18.37 -31.57
N LEU A 139 43.30 17.58 -30.50
CA LEU A 139 44.07 16.36 -30.17
C LEU A 139 43.24 15.66 -29.06
N GLY A 140 42.65 14.46 -29.21
CA GLY A 140 43.23 13.21 -29.69
C GLY A 140 43.69 12.39 -28.47
N LYS A 141 43.37 11.10 -28.27
CA LYS A 141 42.77 10.05 -29.12
C LYS A 141 42.13 8.96 -28.24
N THR A 142 41.27 8.09 -28.82
CA THR A 142 41.08 6.62 -28.55
C THR A 142 41.19 6.10 -27.10
N SER A 143 40.30 5.26 -26.56
CA SER A 143 39.49 4.19 -27.16
C SER A 143 38.49 3.67 -26.09
N ALA A 144 37.57 2.72 -26.31
CA ALA A 144 37.29 1.84 -27.45
C ALA A 144 35.76 1.56 -27.55
N ASN A 145 35.37 0.53 -28.30
CA ASN A 145 34.03 -0.06 -28.32
C ASN A 145 34.14 -1.55 -28.70
N ASN A 146 33.29 -2.42 -28.13
CA ASN A 146 32.90 -3.73 -28.66
C ASN A 146 31.56 -4.09 -28.00
N LYS A 147 30.40 -4.10 -28.66
CA LYS A 147 29.93 -4.83 -29.87
C LYS A 147 29.89 -6.37 -29.74
N THR A 148 28.67 -6.82 -29.41
CA THR A 148 27.88 -7.84 -30.14
C THR A 148 28.33 -9.31 -30.15
N ALA A 149 27.44 -10.18 -29.64
CA ALA A 149 27.16 -11.48 -30.25
C ALA A 149 25.75 -11.97 -29.91
N THR A 150 24.84 -11.94 -30.89
CA THR A 150 23.61 -12.75 -30.90
C THR A 150 23.93 -14.14 -31.47
N ALA A 151 23.40 -15.21 -30.89
CA ALA A 151 23.38 -16.53 -31.51
C ALA A 151 22.08 -17.28 -31.18
N THR A 152 21.64 -18.12 -32.11
CA THR A 152 20.27 -18.62 -32.22
C THR A 152 20.24 -20.17 -32.21
N THR A 153 19.04 -20.74 -32.05
CA THR A 153 18.61 -22.12 -32.42
C THR A 153 18.90 -23.33 -31.52
N GLY A 154 17.92 -24.26 -31.49
CA GLY A 154 17.99 -25.60 -30.89
C GLY A 154 17.05 -25.76 -29.68
N GLY A 155 15.93 -26.50 -29.73
CA GLY A 155 15.33 -27.27 -30.82
C GLY A 155 15.47 -28.80 -30.69
N ARG A 156 14.81 -29.40 -29.69
CA ARG A 156 14.45 -30.83 -29.46
C ARG A 156 13.90 -30.94 -28.03
N SER A 157 12.93 -31.79 -27.68
CA SER A 157 12.12 -32.74 -28.47
C SER A 157 10.77 -32.93 -27.79
#